data_AF-A0A964ZYL1-F1
#
_entry.id   AF-A0A964ZYL1-F1
#
_cell.length_a   1.000
_cell.length_b   1.000
_cell.length_c   1.000
_cell.angle_alpha   90.00
_cell.angle_beta   90.00
_cell.angle_gamma   90.00
#
_symmetry.space_group_name_H-M   'P 1'
#
loop_
_entity.id
_entity.type
_entity.pdbx_description
1 polymer ?
#
loop_
_entity_poly.entity_id
_entity_poly.type
_entity_poly.pdbx_seq_one_letter_code
_entity_poly.pdbx_strand_id
1 'polypeptide(L)' 'GRADLCAVARPHLANPAWTLTEAARIGFRGIDWPRQYQAGKSQLETNFERAAALAVTTHK' A
#
# COMPACT_ATOMS: atom_id res chain seq x y z
N GLY A 1 -22.76 3.66 1.88
CA GLY A 1 -21.58 4.46 1.51
C GLY A 1 -21.44 5.60 2.50
N ARG A 2 -20.22 5.88 2.97
CA ARG A 2 -19.95 7.01 3.88
C ARG A 2 -19.41 8.24 3.14
N ALA A 3 -18.69 8.05 2.04
CA ALA A 3 -18.19 9.11 1.17
C ALA A 3 -17.81 8.51 -0.20
N ASP A 4 -17.93 9.31 -1.26
CA ASP A 4 -17.47 8.95 -2.62
C ASP A 4 -16.03 9.42 -2.90
N LEU A 5 -15.56 10.44 -2.17
CA LEU A 5 -14.19 10.97 -2.25
C LEU A 5 -13.66 11.27 -0.84
N CYS A 6 -12.40 10.94 -0.59
CA CYS A 6 -11.71 11.19 0.67
C CYS A 6 -10.43 12.01 0.44
N ALA A 7 -10.33 13.18 1.07
CA ALA A 7 -9.11 13.99 1.03
C ALA A 7 -8.10 13.52 2.09
N VAL A 8 -6.83 13.43 1.70
CA VAL A 8 -5.73 12.99 2.58
C VAL A 8 -4.65 14.06 2.59
N ALA A 9 -4.24 14.54 3.77
CA ALA A 9 -3.26 15.62 3.93
C ALA A 9 -2.08 15.24 4.81
N ARG A 10 -2.28 15.14 6.13
CA ARG A 10 -1.19 14.83 7.10
C ARG A 10 -0.38 13.58 6.75
N PRO A 11 -0.97 12.46 6.29
CA PRO A 11 -0.19 11.31 5.85
C PRO A 11 0.81 11.60 4.72
N HIS A 12 0.45 12.49 3.78
CA HIS A 12 1.35 12.91 2.71
C HIS A 12 2.49 13.81 3.19
N LEU A 13 2.30 14.54 4.29
CA LEU A 13 3.38 15.33 4.89
C LEU A 13 4.47 14.44 5.50
N ALA A 14 4.07 13.31 6.11
CA ALA A 14 5.02 12.36 6.68
C ALA A 14 5.64 11.43 5.62
N ASN A 15 4.85 11.05 4.62
CA ASN A 15 5.30 10.21 3.51
C ASN A 15 4.63 10.67 2.20
N PRO A 16 5.34 11.35 1.30
CA PRO A 16 4.77 11.80 0.03
C PRO A 16 4.20 10.66 -0.81
N ALA A 17 4.82 9.48 -0.77
CA ALA A 17 4.41 8.28 -1.50
C ALA A 17 3.37 7.42 -0.76
N TRP A 18 2.71 7.96 0.28
CA TRP A 18 1.76 7.23 1.13
C TRP A 18 0.70 6.46 0.33
N THR A 19 0.10 7.07 -0.70
CA THR A 19 -0.92 6.41 -1.53
C THR A 19 -0.41 5.16 -2.25
N LEU A 20 0.85 5.15 -2.70
CA LEU A 20 1.45 3.98 -3.36
C LEU A 20 1.66 2.84 -2.36
N THR A 21 2.10 3.19 -1.14
CA THR A 21 2.25 2.23 -0.05
C THR A 21 0.91 1.63 0.37
N GLU A 22 -0.12 2.45 0.49
CA GLU A 22 -1.46 2.00 0.84
C GLU A 22 -2.09 1.13 -0.24
N ALA A 23 -1.92 1.49 -1.52
CA ALA A 23 -2.37 0.67 -2.63
C ALA A 23 -1.72 -0.73 -2.58
N ALA A 24 -0.41 -0.81 -2.35
CA ALA A 24 0.28 -2.09 -2.17
C ALA A 24 -0.22 -2.85 -0.93
N ARG A 25 -0.50 -2.15 0.17
CA ARG A 25 -1.00 -2.76 1.43
C ARG A 25 -2.37 -3.43 1.25
N ILE A 26 -3.28 -2.81 0.50
CA ILE A 26 -4.61 -3.38 0.22
C ILE A 26 -4.62 -4.30 -1.01
N GLY A 27 -3.48 -4.47 -1.70
CA GLY A 27 -3.36 -5.29 -2.90
C GLY A 27 -3.95 -4.66 -4.17
N PHE A 28 -4.18 -3.34 -4.18
CA PHE A 28 -4.70 -2.63 -5.35
C PHE A 28 -3.59 -2.35 -6.37
N ARG A 29 -3.73 -2.92 -7.57
CA ARG A 29 -2.70 -2.87 -8.64
C ARG A 29 -3.03 -1.93 -9.81
N GLY A 30 -4.17 -1.23 -9.77
CA GLY A 30 -4.63 -0.34 -10.85
C GLY A 30 -3.96 1.03 -10.90
N ILE A 31 -2.82 1.21 -10.25
CA ILE A 31 -2.05 2.46 -10.25
C ILE A 31 -0.78 2.25 -11.07
N ASP A 32 -0.51 3.20 -11.97
CA ASP A 32 0.76 3.24 -12.69
C ASP A 32 1.88 3.77 -11.80
N TRP A 33 2.94 2.98 -11.66
CA TRP A 33 4.12 3.36 -10.91
C TRP A 33 5.18 3.95 -11.85
N PRO A 34 5.92 4.99 -11.41
CA PRO A 34 7.12 5.43 -12.12
C PRO A 34 8.06 4.25 -12.36
N ARG A 35 8.63 4.16 -13.56
CA ARG A 35 9.46 3.02 -13.99
C ARG A 35 10.60 2.73 -13.02
N GLN A 36 11.18 3.79 -12.46
CA GLN A 36 12.28 3.75 -11.50
C GLN A 36 11.91 3.04 -10.20
N TYR A 37 10.61 2.99 -9.85
CA TYR A 37 10.11 2.42 -8.59
C TYR A 37 9.52 1.02 -8.73
N GLN A 38 9.52 0.45 -9.94
CA GLN A 38 8.94 -0.89 -10.18
C GLN A 38 9.60 -1.99 -9.35
N ALA A 39 10.93 -1.96 -9.17
CA ALA A 39 11.62 -2.91 -8.32
C ALA A 39 11.20 -2.78 -6.83
N GLY A 40 11.04 -1.54 -6.37
CA GLY A 40 10.54 -1.25 -5.02
C GLY A 40 9.09 -1.70 -4.83
N LYS A 41 8.24 -1.55 -5.87
CA LYS A 41 6.86 -2.02 -5.86
C LYS A 41 6.77 -3.51 -5.56
N SER A 42 7.46 -4.34 -6.35
CA SER A 42 7.40 -5.80 -6.20
C SER A 42 7.88 -6.26 -4.82
N GLN A 43 8.91 -5.61 -4.30
CA GLN A 43 9.41 -5.88 -2.95
C GLN A 43 8.37 -5.51 -1.89
N LEU A 44 7.77 -4.33 -2.01
CA LEU A 44 6.79 -3.81 -1.06
C LEU A 44 5.52 -4.68 -1.01
N GLU A 45 4.97 -5.05 -2.17
CA GLU A 45 3.81 -5.94 -2.28
C GLU A 45 4.11 -7.30 -1.62
N THR A 46 5.25 -7.91 -1.95
CA THR A 46 5.67 -9.19 -1.34
C THR A 46 5.78 -9.10 0.18
N ASN A 47 6.34 -7.99 0.71
CA ASN A 47 6.48 -7.79 2.14
C ASN A 47 5.12 -7.67 2.84
N PHE A 48 4.16 -6.96 2.24
CA PHE A 48 2.82 -6.84 2.78
C PHE A 48 2.05 -8.17 2.73
N GLU A 49 2.17 -8.93 1.65
CA GLU A 49 1.59 -10.28 1.53
C GLU A 49 2.14 -11.21 2.62
N ARG A 50 3.45 -11.20 2.86
CA ARG A 50 4.09 -11.96 3.95
C ARG A 50 3.61 -11.50 5.32
N ALA A 51 3.53 -10.19 5.56
CA ALA A 51 3.04 -9.64 6.83
C ALA A 51 1.58 -10.04 7.12
N ALA A 52 0.73 -10.02 6.10
CA ALA A 52 -0.66 -10.46 6.20
C ALA A 52 -0.74 -11.98 6.51
N ALA A 53 0.07 -12.80 5.83
CA ALA A 53 0.13 -14.24 6.11
C ALA A 53 0.59 -14.54 7.54
N LEU A 54 1.62 -13.83 8.04
CA LEU A 54 2.09 -13.96 9.42
C LEU A 54 1.00 -13.59 10.44
N ALA A 55 0.30 -12.48 10.23
CA ALA A 55 -0.79 -12.05 11.11
C ALA A 55 -1.91 -13.12 11.21
N VAL A 56 -2.25 -13.77 10.10
CA VAL A 56 -3.23 -14.88 10.09
C VAL A 56 -2.74 -16.09 10.90
N THR A 57 -1.44 -16.39 10.87
CA THR A 57 -0.88 -17.54 11.61
C THR A 57 -0.78 -17.30 13.11
N THR A 58 -0.53 -16.07 13.57
CA THR A 58 -0.40 -15.74 15.00
C THR A 58 -1.73 -15.75 15.75
N HIS A 59 -2.85 -15.62 15.05
CA HIS A 59 -4.19 -15.62 15.65
C HIS A 59 -4.89 -16.98 15.61
N LYS A 60 -4.15 -18.07 15.36
CA LYS A 60 -4.58 -19.46 15.55
C LYS A 60 -3.84 -20.07 16.73
#